data_AF-A0A5P8VWP0-F1
#
_entry.id   AF-A0A5P8VWP0-F1
#
_cell.length_a   1.000
_cell.length_b   1.000
_cell.length_c   1.000
_cell.angle_alpha   90.00
_cell.angle_beta   90.00
_cell.angle_gamma   90.00
#
_symmetry.space_group_name_H-M   'P 1'
#
loop_
_entity.id
_entity.type
_entity.pdbx_description
1 polymer ?
#
loop_
_entity_poly.entity_id
_entity_poly.type
_entity_poly.pdbx_seq_one_letter_code
_entity_poly.pdbx_strand_id
1 'polypeptide(L)'
;MSKGLLLLASLFIISIQPASAGLNNDLYDGNIFVVYAGNGSLVPPRQTLAQTLAEHKPIFLAFYLDDSSDSKRYAISISRVQEFYGRVAEIMPINVDSIPLKQTYDPTEPGYYYSGAVPQVVVFNKSGEVVLNKKGQVPFEEIDDQFRKIFDLVPRTETAQLKRRAFNEFSSELAK
;
A
#
# COMPACT_ATOMS: atom_id res chain seq x y z
N MET A 1 -36.34 34.10 5.19
CA MET A 1 -36.28 32.86 6.01
C MET A 1 -36.81 33.16 7.40
N SER A 2 -37.66 32.28 7.96
CA SER A 2 -38.16 32.43 9.34
C SER A 2 -37.01 32.36 10.34
N LYS A 3 -37.03 33.19 11.40
CA LYS A 3 -36.01 33.18 12.48
C LYS A 3 -35.86 31.80 13.14
N GLY A 4 -36.96 31.03 13.21
CA GLY A 4 -36.94 29.66 13.71
C GLY A 4 -36.17 28.69 12.80
N LEU A 5 -36.23 28.90 11.48
CA LEU A 5 -35.48 28.09 10.51
C LEU A 5 -33.98 28.38 10.59
N LEU A 6 -33.60 29.65 10.82
CA LEU A 6 -32.20 30.02 11.09
C LEU A 6 -31.69 29.40 12.39
N LEU A 7 -32.46 29.45 13.47
CA LEU A 7 -32.07 28.87 14.75
C LEU A 7 -31.87 27.35 14.65
N LEU A 8 -32.78 26.66 13.95
CA LEU A 8 -32.71 25.22 13.72
C LEU A 8 -31.48 24.85 12.86
N ALA A 9 -31.22 25.61 11.80
CA ALA A 9 -30.03 25.43 10.97
C ALA A 9 -28.73 25.64 11.77
N SER A 10 -28.68 26.68 12.62
CA SER A 10 -27.53 26.90 13.50
C SER A 10 -27.31 25.73 14.45
N LEU A 11 -28.37 25.24 15.11
CA LEU A 11 -28.31 24.06 16.00
C LEU A 11 -27.82 22.79 15.29
N PHE A 12 -28.19 22.60 14.02
CA PHE A 12 -27.69 21.50 13.20
C PHE A 12 -26.21 21.60 12.87
N ILE A 13 -25.65 22.80 12.71
CA ILE A 13 -24.23 22.98 12.41
C ILE A 13 -23.36 22.70 13.65
N ILE A 14 -23.81 23.10 14.84
CA ILE A 14 -23.08 22.85 16.10
C ILE A 14 -23.14 21.39 16.56
N SER A 15 -24.08 20.59 16.04
CA SER A 15 -24.21 19.16 16.38
C SER A 15 -23.41 18.23 15.47
N ILE A 16 -22.72 18.74 14.45
CA ILE A 16 -21.85 17.95 13.58
C ILE A 16 -20.60 17.55 14.36
N GLN A 17 -20.46 16.27 14.66
CA GLN A 17 -19.24 15.70 15.23
C GLN A 17 -18.14 15.65 14.14
N PRO A 18 -16.89 16.02 14.46
CA PRO A 18 -15.79 15.86 13.52
C PRO A 18 -15.54 14.38 13.22
N ALA A 19 -15.30 14.05 11.95
CA ALA A 19 -14.78 12.74 11.58
C ALA A 19 -13.29 12.66 11.96
N SER A 20 -12.90 11.62 12.69
CA SER A 20 -11.52 11.40 13.11
C SER A 20 -10.94 10.21 12.36
N ALA A 21 -9.98 10.47 11.48
CA ALA A 21 -9.16 9.44 10.85
C ALA A 21 -7.94 9.14 11.74
N GLY A 22 -7.55 7.87 11.85
CA GLY A 22 -6.50 7.45 12.76
C GLY A 22 -5.56 6.41 12.16
N LEU A 23 -4.28 6.76 12.05
CA LEU A 23 -3.23 5.86 11.55
C LEU A 23 -3.05 4.59 12.40
N ASN A 24 -3.33 4.70 13.71
CA ASN A 24 -3.02 3.67 14.71
C ASN A 24 -4.26 2.94 15.24
N ASN A 25 -5.39 3.05 14.56
CA ASN A 25 -6.60 2.30 14.89
C ASN A 25 -7.09 1.50 13.68
N ASP A 26 -7.94 0.52 13.95
CA ASP A 26 -8.53 -0.35 12.94
C ASP A 26 -9.92 0.16 12.49
N LEU A 27 -10.07 1.48 12.33
CA LEU A 27 -11.30 2.10 11.79
C LEU A 27 -11.16 2.33 10.29
N TYR A 28 -12.25 2.22 9.54
CA TYR A 28 -12.23 2.55 8.12
C TYR A 28 -12.25 4.06 7.91
N ASP A 29 -11.15 4.61 7.39
CA ASP A 29 -10.96 6.05 7.15
C ASP A 29 -11.06 6.43 5.66
N GLY A 30 -11.35 5.44 4.80
CA GLY A 30 -11.24 5.54 3.35
C GLY A 30 -10.03 4.78 2.82
N ASN A 31 -9.75 4.91 1.51
CA ASN A 31 -8.64 4.21 0.89
C ASN A 31 -7.29 4.66 1.47
N ILE A 32 -6.49 3.72 1.98
CA ILE A 32 -5.26 4.05 2.71
C ILE A 32 -4.19 4.72 1.85
N PHE A 33 -4.18 4.50 0.54
CA PHE A 33 -3.22 5.16 -0.35
C PHE A 33 -3.61 6.61 -0.63
N VAL A 34 -4.92 6.91 -0.65
CA VAL A 34 -5.41 8.29 -0.74
C VAL A 34 -5.12 9.04 0.56
N VAL A 35 -5.50 8.43 1.70
CA VAL A 35 -5.50 9.11 3.01
C VAL A 35 -4.09 9.21 3.59
N TYR A 36 -3.29 8.14 3.52
CA TYR A 36 -2.02 8.04 4.25
C TYR A 36 -0.78 8.06 3.37
N ALA A 37 -0.92 7.84 2.07
CA ALA A 37 0.21 7.73 1.15
C ALA A 37 0.20 8.74 -0.01
N GLY A 38 -0.85 9.57 -0.11
CA GLY A 38 -0.96 10.64 -1.09
C GLY A 38 -1.05 10.20 -2.55
N ASN A 39 -1.33 8.91 -2.83
CA ASN A 39 -1.38 8.37 -4.19
C ASN A 39 -2.60 7.46 -4.39
N GLY A 40 -3.76 8.05 -4.65
CA GLY A 40 -4.97 7.31 -5.00
C GLY A 40 -4.92 6.56 -6.34
N SER A 41 -3.99 6.91 -7.23
CA SER A 41 -3.89 6.27 -8.56
C SER A 41 -3.33 4.83 -8.51
N LEU A 42 -2.84 4.42 -7.35
CA LEU A 42 -2.36 3.07 -7.09
C LEU A 42 -3.49 2.03 -7.03
N VAL A 43 -4.72 2.46 -6.74
CA VAL A 43 -5.87 1.58 -6.56
C VAL A 43 -7.00 1.98 -7.52
N PRO A 44 -7.49 1.08 -8.37
CA PRO A 44 -7.03 -0.30 -8.56
C PRO A 44 -5.68 -0.38 -9.30
N PRO A 45 -4.99 -1.53 -9.25
CA PRO A 45 -3.85 -1.82 -10.12
C PRO A 45 -4.19 -1.62 -11.60
N ARG A 46 -3.20 -1.27 -12.43
CA ARG A 46 -3.43 -0.99 -13.87
C ARG A 46 -3.71 -2.25 -14.68
N GLN A 47 -3.15 -3.38 -14.24
CA GLN A 47 -3.23 -4.67 -14.90
C GLN A 47 -3.53 -5.78 -13.89
N THR A 48 -4.02 -6.89 -14.40
CA THR A 48 -4.15 -8.14 -13.61
C THR A 48 -2.81 -8.85 -13.50
N LEU A 49 -2.65 -9.68 -12.46
CA LEU A 49 -1.42 -10.46 -12.26
C LEU A 49 -1.12 -11.35 -13.47
N ALA A 50 -2.13 -12.00 -14.04
CA ALA A 50 -2.01 -12.78 -15.27
C ALA A 50 -1.43 -11.99 -16.45
N GLN A 51 -1.94 -10.77 -16.70
CA GLN A 51 -1.45 -9.92 -17.79
C GLN A 51 0.00 -9.50 -17.57
N THR A 52 0.34 -9.06 -16.36
CA THR A 52 1.69 -8.59 -16.05
C THR A 52 2.72 -9.72 -16.10
N LEU A 53 2.35 -10.93 -15.66
CA LEU A 53 3.19 -12.13 -15.81
C LEU A 53 3.45 -12.45 -17.30
N ALA A 54 2.42 -12.36 -18.15
CA ALA A 54 2.57 -12.58 -19.60
C ALA A 54 3.47 -11.52 -20.27
N GLU A 55 3.50 -10.29 -19.74
CA GLU A 55 4.37 -9.21 -20.20
C GLU A 55 5.82 -9.33 -19.68
N HIS A 56 6.14 -10.33 -18.86
CA HIS A 56 7.47 -10.55 -18.28
C HIS A 56 7.98 -9.32 -17.50
N LYS A 57 7.05 -8.55 -16.94
CA LYS A 57 7.34 -7.34 -16.17
C LYS A 57 7.50 -7.71 -14.68
N PRO A 58 8.52 -7.20 -13.98
CA PRO A 58 8.63 -7.39 -12.53
C PRO A 58 7.40 -6.86 -11.80
N ILE A 59 7.03 -7.50 -10.70
CA ILE A 59 5.76 -7.21 -9.99
C ILE A 59 6.05 -7.01 -8.51
N PHE A 60 5.49 -5.95 -7.94
CA PHE A 60 5.34 -5.77 -6.50
C PHE A 60 3.87 -5.92 -6.14
N LEU A 61 3.49 -7.05 -5.57
CA LEU A 61 2.16 -7.32 -5.07
C LEU A 61 2.11 -6.96 -3.58
N ALA A 62 1.15 -6.13 -3.15
CA ALA A 62 1.00 -5.73 -1.76
C ALA A 62 -0.43 -5.96 -1.27
N PHE A 63 -0.61 -6.93 -0.38
CA PHE A 63 -1.90 -7.21 0.26
C PHE A 63 -2.11 -6.27 1.45
N TYR A 64 -3.29 -5.67 1.51
CA TYR A 64 -3.64 -4.69 2.53
C TYR A 64 -5.13 -4.75 2.89
N LEU A 65 -5.49 -4.09 4.00
CA LEU A 65 -6.86 -3.74 4.38
C LEU A 65 -6.96 -2.25 4.68
N ASP A 66 -8.07 -1.63 4.32
CA ASP A 66 -8.25 -0.19 4.52
C ASP A 66 -8.50 0.19 5.99
N ASP A 67 -9.03 -0.74 6.77
CA ASP A 67 -9.32 -0.63 8.20
C ASP A 67 -8.29 -1.35 9.08
N SER A 68 -7.10 -1.67 8.55
CA SER A 68 -6.01 -2.25 9.34
C SER A 68 -4.95 -1.19 9.65
N SER A 69 -4.72 -0.91 10.92
CA SER A 69 -3.69 0.04 11.37
C SER A 69 -2.28 -0.33 10.88
N ASP A 70 -1.95 -1.61 10.80
CA ASP A 70 -0.70 -2.07 10.22
C ASP A 70 -0.61 -1.77 8.71
N SER A 71 -1.70 -1.96 7.97
CA SER A 71 -1.78 -1.60 6.56
C SER A 71 -1.67 -0.09 6.35
N LYS A 72 -2.39 0.71 7.15
CA LYS A 72 -2.33 2.18 7.12
C LYS A 72 -0.91 2.68 7.33
N ARG A 73 -0.20 2.19 8.36
CA ARG A 73 1.21 2.53 8.63
C ARG A 73 2.14 2.12 7.50
N TYR A 74 1.82 1.02 6.82
CA TYR A 74 2.67 0.47 5.76
C TYR A 74 2.44 1.11 4.38
N ALA A 75 1.33 1.81 4.18
CA ALA A 75 0.98 2.48 2.92
C ALA A 75 2.11 3.38 2.39
N ILE A 76 2.83 4.09 3.28
CA ILE A 76 3.98 4.93 2.93
C ILE A 76 5.12 4.10 2.32
N SER A 77 5.43 2.93 2.88
CA SER A 77 6.48 2.05 2.34
C SER A 77 6.11 1.53 0.96
N ILE A 78 4.83 1.20 0.73
CA ILE A 78 4.34 0.76 -0.58
C ILE A 78 4.43 1.90 -1.61
N SER A 79 4.00 3.12 -1.26
CA SER A 79 4.15 4.29 -2.14
C SER A 79 5.60 4.58 -2.48
N ARG A 80 6.52 4.35 -1.55
CA ARG A 80 7.96 4.48 -1.82
C ARG A 80 8.43 3.46 -2.86
N VAL A 81 7.99 2.20 -2.78
CA VAL A 81 8.30 1.21 -3.83
C VAL A 81 7.79 1.71 -5.19
N GLN A 82 6.58 2.28 -5.23
CA GLN A 82 6.04 2.86 -6.46
C GLN A 82 6.86 4.04 -6.99
N GLU A 83 7.32 4.93 -6.11
CA GLU A 83 8.15 6.08 -6.48
C GLU A 83 9.42 5.65 -7.22
N PHE A 84 10.12 4.65 -6.69
CA PHE A 84 11.38 4.18 -7.27
C PHE A 84 11.19 3.24 -8.46
N TYR A 85 10.20 2.34 -8.41
CA TYR A 85 10.09 1.22 -9.35
C TYR A 85 8.85 1.24 -10.24
N GLY A 86 7.85 2.08 -9.99
CA GLY A 86 6.57 2.06 -10.72
C GLY A 86 6.64 2.38 -12.21
N ARG A 87 7.80 2.83 -12.71
CA ARG A 87 8.07 2.98 -14.15
C ARG A 87 8.51 1.68 -14.84
N VAL A 88 9.12 0.76 -14.09
CA VAL A 88 9.79 -0.44 -14.61
C VAL A 88 9.25 -1.75 -14.02
N ALA A 89 8.46 -1.68 -12.96
CA ALA A 89 7.74 -2.78 -12.33
C ALA A 89 6.25 -2.41 -12.23
N GLU A 90 5.38 -3.42 -12.21
CA GLU A 90 3.97 -3.22 -11.89
C GLU A 90 3.78 -3.21 -10.38
N ILE A 91 3.10 -2.18 -9.87
CA ILE A 91 2.79 -2.04 -8.46
C ILE A 91 1.32 -2.41 -8.30
N MET A 92 1.06 -3.49 -7.57
CA MET A 92 -0.24 -4.10 -7.47
C MET A 92 -0.69 -4.18 -6.01
N PRO A 93 -1.23 -3.10 -5.44
CA PRO A 93 -1.91 -3.17 -4.16
C PRO A 93 -3.23 -3.92 -4.31
N ILE A 94 -3.45 -4.93 -3.48
CA ILE A 94 -4.65 -5.78 -3.45
C ILE A 94 -5.31 -5.64 -2.09
N ASN A 95 -6.50 -5.05 -2.06
CA ASN A 95 -7.34 -5.13 -0.87
C ASN A 95 -7.79 -6.60 -0.72
N VAL A 96 -7.51 -7.23 0.41
CA VAL A 96 -7.81 -8.66 0.59
C VAL A 96 -9.31 -8.96 0.62
N ASP A 97 -10.16 -7.99 0.97
CA ASP A 97 -11.63 -8.13 0.89
C ASP A 97 -12.13 -8.21 -0.55
N SER A 98 -11.32 -7.73 -1.51
CA SER A 98 -11.64 -7.83 -2.93
C SER A 98 -11.27 -9.17 -3.55
N ILE A 99 -10.54 -10.04 -2.84
CA ILE A 99 -10.14 -11.35 -3.33
C ILE A 99 -11.38 -12.27 -3.31
N PRO A 100 -11.83 -12.79 -4.46
CA PRO A 100 -13.00 -13.66 -4.50
C PRO A 100 -12.77 -14.95 -3.71
N LEU A 101 -13.70 -15.32 -2.82
CA LEU A 101 -13.60 -16.56 -2.06
C LEU A 101 -13.68 -17.79 -2.99
N LYS A 102 -12.55 -18.50 -3.14
CA LYS A 102 -12.43 -19.74 -3.93
C LYS A 102 -11.81 -20.86 -3.10
N GLN A 103 -12.13 -22.11 -3.43
CA GLN A 103 -11.48 -23.28 -2.83
C GLN A 103 -10.02 -23.41 -3.26
N THR A 104 -9.72 -23.05 -4.51
CA THR A 104 -8.38 -23.07 -5.10
C THR A 104 -8.21 -21.86 -6.00
N TYR A 105 -7.03 -21.25 -5.96
CA TYR A 105 -6.64 -20.15 -6.85
C TYR A 105 -5.65 -20.66 -7.89
N ASP A 106 -5.66 -20.05 -9.06
CA ASP A 106 -4.62 -20.24 -10.07
C ASP A 106 -3.36 -19.41 -9.72
N PRO A 107 -2.13 -19.87 -10.02
CA PRO A 107 -0.91 -19.09 -9.80
C PRO A 107 -0.87 -17.72 -10.48
N THR A 108 -1.77 -17.43 -11.42
CA THR A 108 -1.92 -16.11 -12.03
C THR A 108 -2.91 -15.19 -11.29
N GLU A 109 -3.48 -15.65 -10.17
CA GLU A 109 -4.40 -14.91 -9.33
C GLU A 109 -3.75 -14.45 -8.03
N PRO A 110 -4.00 -13.21 -7.56
CA PRO A 110 -3.45 -12.74 -6.30
C PRO A 110 -3.79 -13.63 -5.09
N GLY A 111 -4.99 -14.22 -5.08
CA GLY A 111 -5.43 -15.12 -4.02
C GLY A 111 -4.54 -16.36 -3.81
N TYR A 112 -3.79 -16.79 -4.83
CA TYR A 112 -2.83 -17.89 -4.72
C TYR A 112 -1.68 -17.57 -3.76
N TYR A 113 -1.29 -16.29 -3.68
CA TYR A 113 -0.14 -15.86 -2.89
C TYR A 113 -0.52 -15.28 -1.53
N TYR A 114 -1.79 -14.90 -1.33
CA TYR A 114 -2.25 -14.38 -0.05
C TYR A 114 -2.21 -15.46 1.02
N SER A 115 -1.54 -15.17 2.14
CA SER A 115 -1.28 -16.16 3.19
C SER A 115 -2.01 -15.86 4.51
N GLY A 116 -3.10 -15.09 4.43
CA GLY A 116 -4.03 -14.85 5.54
C GLY A 116 -3.59 -13.77 6.54
N ALA A 117 -2.68 -12.88 6.17
CA ALA A 117 -2.26 -11.77 7.03
C ALA A 117 -1.96 -10.51 6.21
N VAL A 118 -2.26 -9.35 6.77
CA VAL A 118 -1.93 -8.04 6.19
C VAL A 118 -1.11 -7.19 7.18
N PRO A 119 -0.21 -6.32 6.68
CA PRO A 119 0.22 -6.27 5.29
C PRO A 119 1.04 -7.50 4.91
N GLN A 120 1.06 -7.83 3.62
CA GLN A 120 1.94 -8.85 3.05
C GLN A 120 2.43 -8.36 1.69
N VAL A 121 3.69 -8.64 1.36
CA VAL A 121 4.26 -8.30 0.05
C VAL A 121 4.79 -9.52 -0.66
N VAL A 122 4.69 -9.52 -1.99
CA VAL A 122 5.25 -10.53 -2.88
C VAL A 122 5.97 -9.84 -4.03
N VAL A 123 7.21 -10.22 -4.31
CA VAL A 123 8.00 -9.68 -5.43
C VAL A 123 8.21 -10.78 -6.46
N PHE A 124 7.89 -10.46 -7.71
CA PHE A 124 8.13 -11.33 -8.86
C PHE A 124 9.26 -10.76 -9.72
N ASN A 125 10.16 -11.62 -10.19
CA ASN A 125 11.15 -11.24 -11.19
C ASN A 125 10.54 -11.26 -12.62
N LYS A 126 11.35 -10.94 -13.63
CA LYS A 126 10.93 -10.92 -15.05
C LYS A 126 10.48 -12.28 -15.59
N SER A 127 10.95 -13.37 -14.97
CA SER A 127 10.58 -14.74 -15.32
C SER A 127 9.25 -15.18 -14.68
N GLY A 128 8.63 -14.34 -13.85
CA GLY A 128 7.43 -14.68 -13.09
C GLY A 128 7.71 -15.48 -11.82
N GLU A 129 8.98 -15.61 -11.40
CA GLU A 129 9.34 -16.32 -10.17
C GLU A 129 9.20 -15.40 -8.96
N VAL A 130 8.67 -15.95 -7.86
CA VAL A 130 8.60 -15.25 -6.58
C VAL A 130 9.98 -15.22 -5.93
N VAL A 131 10.54 -14.02 -5.78
CA VAL A 131 11.85 -13.79 -5.13
C VAL A 131 11.73 -13.24 -3.70
N LEU A 132 10.53 -12.79 -3.31
CA LEU A 132 10.19 -12.38 -1.94
C LEU A 132 8.72 -12.69 -1.68
N ASN A 133 8.40 -13.26 -0.51
CA ASN A 133 7.04 -13.37 0.00
C ASN A 133 7.08 -13.27 1.52
N LYS A 134 6.63 -12.12 2.07
CA LYS A 134 6.76 -11.83 3.50
C LYS A 134 5.54 -11.10 4.05
N LYS A 135 5.18 -11.45 5.28
CA LYS A 135 4.13 -10.81 6.08
C LYS A 135 4.70 -9.67 6.93
N GLY A 136 3.83 -8.75 7.32
CA GLY A 136 4.14 -7.63 8.20
C GLY A 136 4.79 -6.45 7.48
N GLN A 137 5.31 -5.51 8.27
CA GLN A 137 5.91 -4.26 7.79
C GLN A 137 7.33 -4.52 7.23
N VAL A 138 7.42 -5.19 6.08
CA VAL A 138 8.69 -5.53 5.43
C VAL A 138 9.47 -4.25 5.11
N PRO A 139 10.71 -4.07 5.57
CA PRO A 139 11.50 -2.87 5.31
C PRO A 139 11.64 -2.60 3.81
N PHE A 140 11.62 -1.32 3.42
CA PHE A 140 11.80 -0.90 2.03
C PHE A 140 13.13 -1.40 1.47
N GLU A 141 14.19 -1.36 2.29
CA GLU A 141 15.54 -1.86 1.99
C GLU A 141 15.50 -3.29 1.46
N GLU A 142 14.70 -4.15 2.09
CA GLU A 142 14.64 -5.56 1.73
C GLU A 142 13.96 -5.76 0.37
N ILE A 143 12.93 -4.96 0.07
CA ILE A 143 12.25 -4.96 -1.23
C ILE A 143 13.16 -4.38 -2.31
N ASP A 144 13.85 -3.28 -1.99
CA ASP A 144 14.83 -2.61 -2.85
C ASP A 144 15.96 -3.56 -3.25
N ASP A 145 16.49 -4.34 -2.32
CA ASP A 145 17.55 -5.30 -2.59
C ASP A 145 17.12 -6.37 -3.62
N GLN A 146 15.85 -6.78 -3.62
CA GLN A 146 15.33 -7.70 -4.62
C GLN A 146 15.20 -7.04 -5.99
N PHE A 147 14.67 -5.81 -6.05
CA PHE A 147 14.59 -5.08 -7.31
C PHE A 147 15.97 -4.77 -7.89
N ARG A 148 16.95 -4.40 -7.05
CA ARG A 148 18.33 -4.21 -7.49
C ARG A 148 18.90 -5.47 -8.14
N LYS A 149 18.66 -6.66 -7.57
CA LYS A 149 19.04 -7.93 -8.20
C LYS A 149 18.31 -8.17 -9.52
N ILE A 150 17.01 -7.92 -9.57
CA ILE A 150 16.18 -8.09 -10.80
C ILE A 150 16.68 -7.18 -11.95
N PHE A 151 17.15 -5.98 -11.62
CA PHE A 151 17.58 -4.97 -12.58
C PHE A 151 19.10 -4.84 -12.73
N ASP A 152 19.89 -5.74 -12.12
CA ASP A 152 21.36 -5.72 -12.11
C ASP A 152 21.95 -4.36 -11.68
N LEU A 153 21.37 -3.78 -10.62
CA LEU A 153 21.81 -2.51 -10.05
C LEU A 153 22.87 -2.73 -8.98
N VAL A 154 23.82 -1.79 -8.89
CA VAL A 154 24.88 -1.84 -7.87
C VAL A 154 24.29 -1.92 -6.45
N PRO A 155 24.79 -2.84 -5.60
CA PRO A 155 24.37 -2.93 -4.19
C PRO A 155 24.55 -1.60 -3.46
N ARG A 156 23.78 -1.38 -2.39
CA ARG A 156 23.93 -0.19 -1.55
C ARG A 156 25.33 -0.19 -0.90
N THR A 157 26.15 0.81 -1.17
CA THR A 157 27.50 0.92 -0.59
C THR A 157 27.50 1.46 0.85
N GLU A 158 26.42 2.13 1.26
CA GLU A 158 26.19 2.53 2.65
C GLU A 158 24.69 2.43 2.96
N THR A 159 24.31 1.47 3.79
CA THR A 159 23.02 1.49 4.49
C THR A 159 23.17 2.47 5.65
N ALA A 160 23.29 3.77 5.37
CA ALA A 160 23.00 4.75 6.40
C ALA A 160 21.59 4.39 6.87
N GLN A 161 21.47 3.93 8.13
CA GLN A 161 20.15 3.68 8.72
C GLN A 161 19.43 5.01 8.67
N LEU A 162 18.59 5.13 7.65
CA LEU A 162 17.85 6.34 7.39
C LEU A 162 16.92 6.52 8.60
N LYS A 163 17.28 7.44 9.49
CA LYS A 163 16.46 7.72 10.67
C LYS A 163 15.21 8.41 10.18
N ARG A 164 14.07 7.81 10.51
CA ARG A 164 12.74 8.39 10.35
C ARG A 164 12.68 9.71 11.12
N ARG A 165 12.87 10.85 10.46
CA ARG A 165 12.51 12.14 11.06
C ARG A 165 11.04 12.38 10.70
N ALA A 166 10.16 12.19 11.67
CA ALA A 166 8.76 12.57 11.50
C ALA A 166 8.71 14.09 11.36
N PHE A 167 8.41 14.58 10.16
CA PHE A 167 8.03 15.98 9.96
C PHE A 167 6.53 16.16 10.28
N ASN A 168 5.73 15.10 10.10
CA ASN A 168 4.38 14.92 10.67
C ASN A 168 4.04 13.41 10.80
N GLU A 169 2.78 13.07 11.13
CA GLU A 169 2.29 11.68 11.31
C GLU A 169 2.40 10.79 10.03
N PHE A 170 2.46 11.39 8.84
CA PHE A 170 2.40 10.72 7.53
C PHE A 170 3.69 10.91 6.69
N SER A 171 4.35 12.05 6.84
CA SER A 171 5.58 12.41 6.15
C SER A 171 6.74 12.27 7.13
N SER A 172 7.28 11.06 7.21
CA SER A 172 8.63 10.90 7.69
C SER A 172 9.59 10.93 6.52
N GLU A 173 10.21 12.07 6.27
CA GLU A 173 11.35 12.11 5.35
C GLU A 173 12.56 11.44 6.00
N LEU A 174 13.29 10.69 5.19
CA LEU A 174 14.55 10.09 5.58
C LEU A 174 15.65 11.11 5.33
N ALA A 175 15.98 11.89 6.37
CA ALA A 175 17.08 12.86 6.33
C ALA A 175 18.40 12.21 6.74
N LYS A 176 19.49 12.62 6.07
CA LYS A 176 20.86 12.17 6.30
C LYS A 176 21.37 12.55 7.69
#